data_AF-A0A9N9P8V3-F1
#
_entry.id   AF-A0A9N9P8V3-F1
#
_cell.length_a   1.000
_cell.length_b   1.000
_cell.length_c   1.000
_cell.angle_alpha   90.00
_cell.angle_beta   90.00
_cell.angle_gamma   90.00
#
_symmetry.space_group_name_H-M   'P 1'
#
loop_
_entity.id
_entity.type
_entity.pdbx_description
1 polymer ?
#
loop_
_entity_poly.entity_id
_entity_poly.type
_entity_poly.pdbx_seq_one_letter_code
_entity_poly.pdbx_strand_id
1 'polypeptide(L)' 'IYSAIDSSYQGFEATLNQKDNKEKEHPIVYTSKSLRKEEQNYAATKLEYADII' A
#
# COMPACT_ATOMS: atom_id res chain seq x y z
N ILE A 1 5.55 -3.84 -14.36
CA ILE A 1 5.01 -4.19 -13.02
C ILE A 1 5.08 -2.93 -12.19
N TYR A 2 4.01 -2.56 -11.48
CA TYR A 2 3.97 -1.41 -10.58
C TYR A 2 3.24 -1.77 -9.29
N SER A 3 3.47 -1.02 -8.23
CA SER A 3 2.79 -1.19 -6.94
C SER A 3 1.79 -0.07 -6.73
N ALA A 4 0.58 -0.43 -6.28
CA ALA A 4 -0.41 0.50 -5.76
C ALA A 4 -0.45 0.32 -4.24
N ILE A 5 -0.30 1.40 -3.49
CA ILE A 5 -0.16 1.40 -2.04
C ILE A 5 -1.21 2.37 -1.48
N ASP A 6 -1.91 1.95 -0.42
CA ASP A 6 -2.91 2.75 0.29
C ASP A 6 -2.70 2.65 1.81
N SER A 7 -2.69 3.81 2.45
CA SER A 7 -2.51 3.94 3.90
C SER A 7 -3.80 4.34 4.57
N SER A 8 -4.19 3.63 5.64
CA SER A 8 -5.31 3.99 6.50
C SER A 8 -4.85 4.13 7.95
N TYR A 9 -5.70 4.70 8.82
CA TYR A 9 -5.45 4.75 10.26
C TYR A 9 -5.42 3.38 10.94
N GLN A 10 -5.70 2.29 10.21
CA GLN A 10 -5.70 0.92 10.73
C GLN A 10 -4.50 0.11 10.23
N GLY A 11 -3.97 0.44 9.06
CA GLY A 11 -2.97 -0.38 8.38
C GLY A 11 -2.60 0.17 7.01
N PHE A 12 -1.57 -0.47 6.47
CA PHE A 12 -1.03 -0.30 5.15
C PHE A 12 -1.45 -1.45 4.27
N GLU A 13 -1.86 -1.16 3.04
CA GLU A 13 -2.23 -2.15 2.04
C GLU A 13 -1.50 -1.87 0.73
N ALA A 14 -0.92 -2.90 0.13
CA ALA A 14 -0.25 -2.76 -1.15
C ALA A 14 -0.60 -3.93 -2.09
N THR A 15 -0.81 -3.58 -3.36
CA THR A 15 -1.04 -4.51 -4.46
C THR A 15 0.05 -4.37 -5.50
N LEU A 16 0.66 -5.48 -5.90
CA LEU A 16 1.57 -5.54 -7.04
C LEU A 16 0.78 -5.89 -8.29
N ASN A 17 0.76 -4.98 -9.25
CA ASN A 17 0.01 -5.12 -10.50
C ASN A 17 0.96 -5.26 -11.70
N GLN A 18 0.59 -6.11 -12.64
CA GLN A 18 1.24 -6.22 -13.95
C GLN A 18 0.26 -5.84 -15.05
N LYS A 19 0.75 -5.07 -16.02
CA LYS A 19 0.02 -4.78 -17.26
C LYS A 19 0.32 -5.86 -18.28
N ASP A 20 -0.71 -6.31 -18.98
CA ASP A 20 -0.56 -7.18 -20.15
C ASP A 20 -0.29 -6.37 -21.44
N ASN A 21 -0.15 -7.07 -22.56
CA ASN A 21 0.12 -6.48 -23.87
C ASN A 21 -1.04 -5.60 -24.41
N LYS A 22 -2.18 -5.57 -23.71
CA LYS A 22 -3.35 -4.74 -24.01
C LYS A 22 -3.58 -3.68 -22.92
N GLU A 23 -2.55 -3.39 -22.12
CA GLU A 23 -2.55 -2.43 -21.01
C GLU A 23 -3.55 -2.74 -19.88
N LYS A 24 -4.10 -3.96 -19.83
CA LYS A 24 -5.00 -4.36 -18.75
C LYS A 24 -4.21 -4.73 -17.50
N GLU A 25 -4.70 -4.25 -16.37
CA GLU A 25 -4.07 -4.42 -15.06
C GLU A 25 -4.48 -5.76 -14.42
N HIS A 26 -3.49 -6.55 -14.00
CA HIS A 26 -3.66 -7.83 -13.32
C HIS A 26 -2.92 -7.80 -11.97
N PRO A 27 -3.64 -7.90 -10.84
CA PRO A 27 -3.01 -8.02 -9.54
C PRO A 27 -2.34 -9.40 -9.38
N ILE A 28 -1.12 -9.40 -8.88
CA ILE A 28 -0.29 -10.60 -8.72
C ILE A 28 -0.03 -10.91 -7.25
N VAL A 29 0.17 -9.86 -6.44
CA VAL A 29 0.49 -9.99 -5.02
C VAL A 29 -0.31 -8.97 -4.23
N TYR A 30 -0.86 -9.41 -3.10
CA TYR A 30 -1.47 -8.58 -2.08
C TYR A 30 -0.64 -8.68 -0.81
N THR A 31 -0.33 -7.56 -0.20
CA THR A 31 0.32 -7.50 1.11
C THR A 31 -0.37 -6.44 1.96
N SER A 32 -0.50 -6.74 3.25
CA SER A 32 -1.08 -5.82 4.21
C SER A 32 -0.32 -5.90 5.53
N LYS A 33 -0.26 -4.76 6.22
CA LYS A 33 0.40 -4.64 7.52
C LYS A 33 -0.43 -3.71 8.41
N SER A 34 -0.90 -4.24 9.52
CA SER A 34 -1.60 -3.41 10.51
C SER A 34 -0.65 -2.43 11.20
N LEU A 35 -1.14 -1.23 11.50
CA LEU A 35 -0.39 -0.25 12.28
C LEU A 35 -0.26 -0.70 13.74
N ARG A 36 0.93 -0.52 14.31
CA ARG A 36 1.12 -0.62 15.76
C ARG A 36 0.41 0.55 16.44
N LYS A 37 0.06 0.40 17.72
CA LYS A 37 -0.69 1.43 18.48
C LYS A 37 0.01 2.80 18.47
N GLU A 38 1.32 2.79 18.43
CA GLU A 38 2.16 3.98 18.38
C GLU A 38 2.10 4.68 17.00
N GLU A 39 1.90 3.91 15.93
CA GLU A 39 1.84 4.37 14.54
C GLU A 39 0.44 4.90 14.17
N GLN A 40 -0.62 4.45 14.86
CA GLN A 40 -2.00 4.94 14.65
C GLN A 40 -2.17 6.43 14.95
N ASN A 41 -1.27 7.02 15.76
CA ASN A 41 -1.29 8.45 16.08
C ASN A 41 -0.49 9.31 15.09
N TYR A 42 0.07 8.70 14.04
CA TYR A 42 0.78 9.47 13.02
C TYR A 42 -0.19 10.31 12.19
N ALA A 43 0.21 11.54 11.90
CA ALA A 43 -0.49 12.37 10.92
C ALA A 43 -0.45 11.66 9.55
N ALA A 44 -1.48 11.84 8.72
CA ALA A 44 -1.60 11.20 7.41
C ALA A 44 -0.32 11.26 6.56
N THR A 45 0.35 12.42 6.53
CA THR A 45 1.63 12.59 5.81
C THR A 45 2.75 11.67 6.31
N LYS A 46 2.80 11.38 7.62
CA LYS A 46 3.77 10.44 8.19
C LYS A 46 3.41 8.98 7.90
N LEU A 47 2.12 8.67 7.78
CA LEU A 47 1.65 7.35 7.35
C LEU A 47 2.02 7.10 5.90
N GLU A 48 1.77 8.04 5.00
CA GLU A 48 2.15 7.94 3.58
C GLU A 48 3.66 7.72 3.40
N TYR A 49 4.50 8.42 4.17
CA TYR A 49 5.95 8.20 4.13
C TYR A 49 6.37 6.82 4.65
N ALA A 50 5.67 6.29 5.66
CA ALA A 50 5.95 4.96 6.21
C ALA A 50 5.45 3.83 5.30
N ASP A 51 4.52 4.14 4.39
CA ASP A 51 3.95 3.18 3.44
C ASP A 51 4.81 2.98 2.18
N ILE A 52 5.69 3.94 1.89
CA ILE A 52 6.59 3.92 0.71
C ILE A 52 7.92 3.19 0.99
N ILE A 53 8.30 2.99 2.26
CA ILE A 53 9.59 2.41 2.70
C ILE A 53 9.47 0.90 2.92
#